data_AF-A0AA88RVF3-F1
#
_entry.id   AF-A0AA88RVF3-F1
#
_cell.length_a   1.000
_cell.length_b   1.000
_cell.length_c   1.000
_cell.angle_alpha   90.00
_cell.angle_beta   90.00
_cell.angle_gamma   90.00
#
_symmetry.space_group_name_H-M   'P 1'
#
loop_
_entity.id
_entity.type
_entity.pdbx_description
1 polymer ?
#
loop_
_entity_poly.entity_id
_entity_poly.type
_entity_poly.pdbx_seq_one_letter_code
_entity_poly.pdbx_strand_id
1 'polypeptide(L)'
;EIAMGAYQPHHTWAKKDRHPHGQIYGYRMSLWAEHLGRIDDCFKEPETLFCVDSVNKIAEDNWKRFTDEEFSTLQGHLLKYPVEVDADGKVSPLPGHEIFPDVGGKILGAPASLPNALTT
;
A
#
# COMPACT_ATOMS: atom_id res chain seq x y z
N GLU A 1 1.12 -2.64 -24.00
CA GLU A 1 0.76 -3.55 -22.90
C GLU A 1 0.15 -4.86 -23.36
N ILE A 2 0.50 -5.96 -22.67
CA ILE A 2 -0.17 -7.26 -22.71
C ILE A 2 -0.36 -7.75 -21.27
N ALA A 3 -1.52 -8.30 -20.93
CA ALA A 3 -1.84 -8.76 -19.57
C ALA A 3 -2.60 -10.09 -19.60
N MET A 4 -2.53 -10.85 -18.49
CA MET A 4 -3.21 -12.11 -18.27
C MET A 4 -4.07 -12.03 -17.01
N GLY A 5 -5.34 -12.41 -17.14
CA GLY A 5 -6.26 -12.59 -16.02
C GLY A 5 -6.70 -14.04 -15.91
N ALA A 6 -6.49 -14.65 -14.75
CA ALA A 6 -6.91 -16.02 -14.46
C ALA A 6 -7.37 -16.16 -13.02
N TYR A 7 -8.18 -17.18 -12.77
CA TYR A 7 -8.65 -17.57 -11.45
C TYR A 7 -8.66 -19.11 -11.35
N GLN A 8 -8.71 -19.65 -10.12
CA GLN A 8 -8.79 -21.08 -9.90
C GLN A 8 -10.24 -21.51 -9.73
N PRO A 9 -10.85 -22.29 -10.65
CA PRO A 9 -12.29 -22.59 -10.61
C PRO A 9 -12.75 -23.40 -9.40
N HIS A 10 -11.82 -24.04 -8.67
CA HIS A 10 -12.09 -24.76 -7.42
C HIS A 10 -11.73 -23.94 -6.17
N HIS A 11 -11.30 -22.69 -6.29
CA HIS A 11 -11.02 -21.78 -5.19
C HIS A 11 -11.73 -20.45 -5.47
N THR A 12 -13.07 -20.48 -5.48
CA THR A 12 -13.91 -19.30 -5.62
C THR A 12 -14.99 -19.29 -4.55
N TRP A 13 -15.37 -18.10 -4.10
CA TRP A 13 -16.46 -17.94 -3.14
C TRP A 13 -17.77 -18.52 -3.69
N ALA A 14 -18.14 -18.11 -4.90
CA ALA A 14 -19.42 -18.46 -5.54
C ALA A 14 -19.70 -19.97 -5.65
N LYS A 15 -18.67 -20.83 -5.66
CA LYS A 15 -18.83 -22.29 -5.78
C LYS A 15 -18.74 -23.03 -4.45
N LYS A 16 -18.08 -22.47 -3.44
CA LYS A 16 -17.73 -23.19 -2.20
C LYS A 16 -18.24 -22.51 -0.94
N ASP A 17 -18.83 -21.33 -1.06
CA ASP A 17 -19.34 -20.50 0.04
C ASP A 17 -18.36 -20.36 1.21
N ARG A 18 -17.08 -20.21 0.85
CA ARG A 18 -15.95 -20.04 1.79
C ARG A 18 -14.84 -19.26 1.11
N HIS A 19 -13.94 -18.71 1.92
CA HIS A 19 -12.79 -17.95 1.45
C HIS A 19 -11.97 -18.75 0.41
N PRO A 20 -11.60 -18.14 -0.73
CA PRO A 20 -10.87 -18.79 -1.81
C PRO A 20 -9.38 -18.95 -1.47
N HIS A 21 -9.06 -19.86 -0.55
CA HIS A 21 -7.68 -20.16 -0.15
C HIS A 21 -6.99 -21.07 -1.19
N GLY A 22 -6.63 -20.48 -2.32
CA GLY A 22 -5.83 -21.10 -3.38
C GLY A 22 -4.43 -20.48 -3.51
N GLN A 23 -3.83 -20.61 -4.69
CA GLN A 23 -2.54 -20.04 -5.04
C GLN A 23 -2.55 -18.51 -5.01
N ILE A 24 -3.64 -17.87 -5.46
CA ILE A 24 -3.78 -16.41 -5.41
C ILE A 24 -3.75 -15.90 -3.96
N TYR A 25 -4.47 -16.57 -3.07
CA TYR A 25 -4.45 -16.26 -1.63
C TYR A 25 -3.04 -16.44 -1.04
N GLY A 26 -2.37 -17.57 -1.34
CA GLY A 26 -1.01 -17.81 -0.87
C GLY A 26 -0.02 -16.76 -1.37
N TYR A 27 -0.13 -16.37 -2.64
CA TYR A 27 0.69 -15.33 -3.25
C TYR A 27 0.46 -13.96 -2.59
N ARG A 28 -0.81 -13.57 -2.38
CA ARG A 28 -1.15 -12.34 -1.63
C ARG A 28 -0.53 -12.35 -0.23
N MET A 29 -0.68 -13.44 0.51
CA MET A 29 -0.14 -13.57 1.86
C MET A 29 1.39 -13.52 1.89
N SER A 30 2.06 -14.09 0.87
CA SER A 30 3.52 -14.01 0.74
C SER A 30 4.00 -12.57 0.51
N LEU A 31 3.34 -11.83 -0.38
CA LEU A 31 3.65 -10.41 -0.62
C LEU A 31 3.40 -9.56 0.63
N TRP A 32 2.31 -9.84 1.35
CA TRP A 32 2.00 -9.14 2.59
C TRP A 32 3.01 -9.48 3.69
N ALA A 33 3.44 -10.73 3.81
CA ALA A 33 4.49 -11.12 4.76
C ALA A 33 5.81 -10.38 4.49
N GLU A 34 6.19 -10.25 3.21
CA GLU A 34 7.35 -9.47 2.79
C GLU A 34 7.20 -7.99 3.14
N HIS A 35 6.12 -7.34 2.70
CA HIS A 35 5.96 -5.90 2.84
C HIS A 35 5.61 -5.45 4.26
N LEU A 36 4.90 -6.27 5.04
CA LEU A 36 4.52 -5.95 6.43
C LEU A 36 5.51 -6.51 7.46
N GLY A 37 6.48 -7.33 7.02
CA GLY A 37 7.49 -7.94 7.88
C GLY A 37 6.96 -8.95 8.89
N ARG A 38 5.71 -9.43 8.74
CA ARG A 38 5.10 -10.41 9.63
C ARG A 38 3.95 -11.17 8.98
N ILE A 39 3.63 -12.33 9.55
CA ILE A 39 2.43 -13.10 9.23
C ILE A 39 1.48 -12.95 10.42
N ASP A 40 0.23 -12.57 10.14
CA ASP A 40 -0.80 -12.35 11.16
C ASP A 40 -2.14 -12.90 10.67
N ASP A 41 -2.98 -13.36 11.59
CA ASP A 41 -4.31 -13.87 11.27
C ASP A 41 -5.24 -12.77 10.75
N CYS A 42 -5.07 -11.51 11.16
CA CYS A 42 -5.88 -10.42 10.64
C CYS A 42 -5.72 -10.23 9.13
N PHE A 43 -4.54 -10.51 8.58
CA PHE A 43 -4.26 -10.38 7.16
C PHE A 43 -4.96 -11.44 6.31
N LYS A 44 -5.53 -12.47 6.92
CA LYS A 44 -6.36 -13.46 6.22
C LYS A 44 -7.65 -12.83 5.69
N GLU A 45 -8.18 -11.85 6.42
CA GLU A 45 -9.45 -11.15 6.23
C GLU A 45 -9.22 -9.66 5.86
N PRO A 46 -8.68 -9.36 4.67
CA PRO A 46 -8.25 -8.01 4.27
C PRO A 46 -9.39 -6.97 4.21
N GLU A 47 -10.64 -7.42 4.10
CA GLU A 47 -11.83 -6.58 4.09
C GLU A 47 -12.20 -6.01 5.46
N THR A 48 -11.64 -6.56 6.54
CA THR A 48 -12.00 -6.15 7.90
C THR A 48 -11.33 -4.83 8.26
N LEU A 49 -12.06 -3.98 8.99
CA LEU A 49 -11.50 -2.73 9.53
C LEU A 49 -10.23 -3.00 10.35
N PHE A 50 -10.24 -4.06 11.16
CA PHE A 50 -9.09 -4.46 11.96
C PHE A 50 -7.84 -4.74 11.11
N CYS A 51 -7.99 -5.43 9.98
CA CYS A 51 -6.88 -5.68 9.07
C CYS A 51 -6.36 -4.37 8.46
N VAL A 52 -7.27 -3.52 7.95
CA VAL A 52 -6.91 -2.25 7.32
C VAL A 52 -6.20 -1.32 8.31
N ASP A 53 -6.72 -1.19 9.54
CA ASP A 53 -6.11 -0.41 10.61
C ASP A 53 -4.72 -0.94 10.98
N SER A 54 -4.56 -2.27 11.04
CA SER A 54 -3.26 -2.88 11.30
C SER A 54 -2.24 -2.62 10.19
N VAL A 55 -2.64 -2.69 8.92
CA VAL A 55 -1.77 -2.40 7.77
C VAL A 55 -1.38 -0.94 7.77
N ASN A 56 -2.35 -0.04 7.96
CA ASN A 56 -2.13 1.40 8.01
C ASN A 56 -1.16 1.77 9.14
N LYS A 57 -1.33 1.19 10.33
CA LYS A 57 -0.43 1.44 11.45
C LYS A 57 1.02 1.06 11.14
N ILE A 58 1.24 -0.11 10.54
CA ILE A 58 2.59 -0.54 10.13
C ILE A 58 3.18 0.45 9.11
N ALA A 59 2.39 0.83 8.11
CA ALA A 59 2.81 1.75 7.07
C ALA A 59 3.13 3.16 7.62
N GLU A 60 2.36 3.64 8.59
CA GLU A 60 2.57 4.92 9.28
C GLU A 60 3.81 4.91 10.18
N ASP A 61 3.98 3.84 10.95
CA ASP A 61 5.14 3.69 11.83
C ASP A 61 6.43 3.54 11.01
N ASN A 62 6.38 2.82 9.88
CA ASN A 62 7.50 2.75 8.96
C ASN A 62 7.78 4.09 8.28
N TRP A 63 6.76 4.86 7.87
CA TRP A 63 6.98 6.21 7.31
C TRP A 63 7.74 7.09 8.30
N LYS A 64 7.29 7.13 9.57
CA LYS A 64 7.97 7.91 10.62
C LYS A 64 9.44 7.54 10.77
N ARG A 65 9.75 6.23 10.79
CA ARG A 65 11.13 5.72 10.90
C ARG A 65 11.96 5.99 9.65
N PHE A 66 11.33 5.93 8.47
CA PHE A 66 12.00 6.18 7.19
C PHE A 66 12.42 7.64 7.04
N THR A 67 11.65 8.57 7.61
CA THR A 67 11.92 10.01 7.57
C THR A 67 12.58 10.56 8.83
N ASP A 68 12.93 9.70 9.79
CA ASP A 68 13.62 10.12 11.01
C ASP A 68 15.07 10.49 10.70
N GLU A 69 15.64 11.44 11.45
CA GLU A 69 17.06 11.80 11.35
C GLU A 69 17.94 10.65 11.85
N GLU A 70 17.46 9.93 12.87
CA GLU A 70 18.17 8.79 13.46
C GLU A 70 17.74 7.49 12.79
N PHE A 71 18.72 6.74 12.29
CA PHE A 71 18.46 5.47 11.62
C PHE A 71 17.82 4.44 12.57
N SER A 72 16.72 3.85 12.12
CA SER A 72 16.12 2.69 12.76
C SER A 72 15.59 1.69 11.73
N THR A 73 15.56 0.41 12.10
CA THR A 73 15.08 -0.64 11.20
C THR A 73 13.56 -0.55 11.00
N LEU A 74 13.11 -0.60 9.75
CA LEU A 74 11.70 -0.69 9.39
C LEU A 74 11.14 -2.09 9.68
N GLN A 75 9.83 -2.16 9.90
CA GLN A 75 9.11 -3.42 9.92
C GLN A 75 8.58 -3.74 8.52
N GLY A 76 9.33 -4.54 7.75
CA GLY A 76 9.03 -4.74 6.33
C GLY A 76 9.30 -3.47 5.51
N HIS A 77 8.62 -3.33 4.38
CA HIS A 77 8.90 -2.30 3.38
C HIS A 77 7.70 -1.39 3.07
N LEU A 78 6.52 -1.68 3.61
CA LEU A 78 5.33 -0.89 3.34
C LEU A 78 5.44 0.48 4.04
N LEU A 79 5.29 1.55 3.27
CA LEU A 79 5.24 2.94 3.74
C LEU A 79 3.89 3.55 3.41
N LYS A 80 3.35 4.36 4.32
CA LYS A 80 2.19 5.19 3.99
C LYS A 80 2.64 6.26 3.00
N TYR A 81 1.93 6.37 1.88
CA TYR A 81 2.21 7.44 0.93
C TYR A 81 1.95 8.80 1.63
N PRO A 82 2.87 9.77 1.55
CA PRO A 82 2.87 10.97 2.40
C PRO A 82 1.89 12.05 1.93
N VAL A 83 0.63 11.68 1.84
CA VAL A 83 -0.50 12.55 1.54
C VAL A 83 -1.55 12.43 2.64
N GLU A 84 -2.33 13.48 2.78
CA GLU A 84 -3.56 13.49 3.57
C GLU A 84 -4.75 13.67 2.63
N VAL A 85 -5.89 13.14 3.05
CA VAL A 85 -7.16 13.25 2.33
C VAL A 85 -8.15 13.87 3.30
N ASP A 86 -8.69 15.03 2.94
CA ASP A 86 -9.69 15.72 3.76
C ASP A 86 -11.09 15.10 3.63
N ALA A 87 -12.04 15.64 4.40
CA ALA A 87 -13.41 15.13 4.44
C ALA A 87 -14.14 15.29 3.09
N ASP A 88 -13.73 16.24 2.24
CA ASP A 88 -14.23 16.46 0.88
C ASP A 88 -13.45 15.69 -0.19
N GLY A 89 -12.44 14.90 0.19
CA GLY A 89 -11.67 14.03 -0.69
C GLY A 89 -10.53 14.74 -1.44
N LYS A 90 -10.25 15.99 -1.13
CA LYS A 90 -9.10 16.72 -1.65
C LYS A 90 -7.84 16.21 -0.99
N VAL A 91 -6.81 16.10 -1.82
CA VAL A 91 -5.50 15.56 -1.46
C VAL A 91 -4.51 16.69 -1.22
N SER A 92 -3.89 16.71 -0.04
CA SER A 92 -2.76 17.59 0.31
C SER A 92 -1.51 16.76 0.64
N PRO A 93 -0.31 17.36 0.58
CA PRO A 93 0.87 16.71 1.16
C PRO A 93 0.66 16.57 2.67
N LEU A 94 1.23 15.51 3.26
CA LEU A 94 1.32 15.39 4.71
C LEU A 94 2.13 16.58 5.28
N PRO A 95 1.66 17.28 6.33
CA PRO A 95 2.37 18.44 6.86
C PRO A 95 3.82 18.14 7.23
N GLY A 96 4.75 19.00 6.77
CA GLY A 96 6.19 18.82 6.97
C GLY A 96 6.84 17.81 6.01
N HIS A 97 6.07 17.24 5.09
CA HIS A 97 6.50 16.27 4.09
C HIS A 97 5.97 16.70 2.72
N GLU A 98 6.27 17.93 2.30
CA GLU A 98 5.84 18.46 1.00
C GLU A 98 6.73 17.98 -0.15
N ILE A 99 7.94 17.52 0.16
CA ILE A 99 8.94 16.98 -0.76
C ILE A 99 9.42 15.60 -0.33
N PHE A 100 9.89 14.79 -1.28
CA PHE A 100 10.50 13.51 -0.94
C PHE A 100 11.79 13.71 -0.12
N PRO A 101 12.03 12.86 0.91
CA PRO A 101 13.28 12.87 1.66
C PRO A 101 14.51 12.75 0.74
N ASP A 102 15.59 13.41 1.10
CA ASP A 102 16.92 13.41 0.45
C ASP A 102 17.00 13.97 -0.97
N VAL A 103 16.11 13.55 -1.87
CA VAL A 103 16.15 13.89 -3.31
C VAL A 103 15.35 15.15 -3.65
N GLY A 104 14.42 15.54 -2.78
CA GLY A 104 13.47 16.62 -3.03
C GLY A 104 12.42 16.26 -4.09
N GLY A 105 11.78 17.28 -4.67
CA GLY A 105 10.65 17.09 -5.59
C GLY A 105 9.33 16.96 -4.85
N LYS A 106 8.31 17.63 -5.37
CA LYS A 106 7.00 17.76 -4.71
C LYS A 106 6.27 16.42 -4.71
N ILE A 107 5.74 16.01 -3.56
CA ILE A 107 4.97 14.76 -3.43
C ILE A 107 3.71 14.78 -4.30
N LEU A 108 3.00 15.90 -4.38
CA LEU A 108 1.84 16.05 -5.27
C LEU A 108 2.22 16.30 -6.74
N GLY A 109 3.51 16.28 -7.06
CA GLY A 109 4.03 16.70 -8.35
C GLY A 109 3.79 18.19 -8.63
N ALA A 110 3.98 18.56 -9.89
CA ALA A 110 3.67 19.88 -10.41
C ALA A 110 3.25 19.75 -11.88
N PRO A 111 2.31 20.58 -12.36
CA PRO A 111 2.02 20.66 -13.78
C PRO A 111 3.29 21.00 -14.56
N ALA A 112 3.56 20.25 -15.62
CA ALA A 112 4.62 20.54 -16.58
C ALA A 112 4.04 21.22 -17.82
N SER A 113 4.86 21.95 -18.56
CA SER A 113 4.51 22.46 -19.90
C SER A 113 4.47 21.36 -20.97
N LEU A 114 4.71 20.10 -20.59
CA LEU A 114 4.68 18.95 -21.47
C LEU A 114 3.23 18.54 -21.79
N PRO A 115 2.94 18.14 -23.04
CA PRO A 115 1.64 17.61 -23.40
C PRO A 115 1.31 16.34 -22.62
N ASN A 116 0.04 16.18 -22.22
CA ASN A 116 -0.44 14.97 -21.55
C ASN A 116 -0.15 13.69 -22.35
N ALA A 117 -0.16 13.77 -23.69
CA ALA A 117 0.17 12.63 -24.56
C ALA A 117 1.58 12.03 -24.31
N LEU A 118 2.46 12.73 -23.60
CA LEU A 118 3.79 12.24 -23.21
C LEU A 118 3.87 11.78 -21.75
N THR A 119 2.91 12.16 -20.90
CA THR A 119 3.00 11.99 -19.43
C THR A 119 1.85 11.16 -18.85
N THR A 120 0.89 10.72 -19.69
CA THR A 120 -0.24 9.85 -19.32
C THR A 120 -0.30 8.61 -20.19
#